data_AF-A0AAV0HCV2-F1
#
_entry.id   AF-A0AAV0HCV2-F1
#
_cell.length_a   1.000
_cell.length_b   1.000
_cell.length_c   1.000
_cell.angle_alpha   90.00
_cell.angle_beta   90.00
_cell.angle_gamma   90.00
#
_symmetry.space_group_name_H-M   'P 1'
#
loop_
_entity.id
_entity.type
_entity.pdbx_description
1 polymer ?
#
loop_
_entity_poly.entity_id
_entity_poly.type
_entity_poly.pdbx_seq_one_letter_code
_entity_poly.pdbx_strand_id
1 'polypeptide(L)' 'MINKHSEKLAIAFGLMVSANLRMPLVITKNLRICGDCHEFAKVVSRLEGREIIIRDTKRFHHFSNGSCSCRDYW' A
#
# COMPACT_ATOMS: atom_id res chain seq x y z
N MET A 1 9.44 15.10 4.15
CA MET A 1 9.82 15.29 2.73
C MET A 1 9.04 14.30 1.88
N ILE A 2 8.30 14.79 0.88
CA ILE A 2 7.53 13.99 -0.12
C ILE A 2 8.39 12.92 -0.82
N ASN A 3 9.72 13.07 -0.81
CA ASN A 3 10.68 12.13 -1.39
C ASN A 3 10.81 10.77 -0.66
N LYS A 4 10.14 10.56 0.49
CA LYS A 4 10.19 9.29 1.25
C LYS A 4 8.86 8.52 1.33
N HIS A 5 7.75 9.09 0.83
CA HIS A 5 6.40 8.57 1.08
C HIS A 5 5.47 8.63 -0.14
N SER A 6 5.99 8.38 -1.34
CA SER A 6 5.19 8.38 -2.57
C SER A 6 4.06 7.33 -2.55
N GLU A 7 4.17 6.29 -1.72
CA GLU A 7 3.12 5.28 -1.53
C GLU A 7 1.83 5.89 -1.00
N LYS A 8 1.90 6.87 -0.08
CA LYS A 8 0.71 7.51 0.47
C LYS A 8 -0.08 8.24 -0.62
N LEU A 9 0.63 8.96 -1.49
CA LEU A 9 0.03 9.66 -2.63
C LEU A 9 -0.53 8.67 -3.66
N ALA A 10 0.21 7.60 -3.97
CA ALA A 10 -0.24 6.58 -4.91
C ALA A 10 -1.51 5.86 -4.42
N ILE A 11 -1.58 5.52 -3.13
CA ILE A 11 -2.78 4.93 -2.52
C ILE A 11 -3.94 5.92 -2.57
N ALA A 12 -3.75 7.17 -2.13
CA ALA A 12 -4.81 8.17 -2.14
C ALA A 12 -5.35 8.41 -3.55
N PHE A 13 -4.47 8.55 -4.54
CA PHE A 13 -4.87 8.70 -5.93
C PHE A 13 -5.63 7.47 -6.45
N GLY A 14 -5.11 6.27 -6.19
CA GLY A 14 -5.75 5.01 -6.58
C GLY A 14 -7.15 4.85 -5.99
N LEU A 15 -7.37 5.25 -4.74
CA LEU A 15 -8.70 5.24 -4.11
C LEU A 15 -9.64 6.26 -4.78
N MET A 16 -9.16 7.47 -5.09
CA MET A 16 -9.99 8.51 -5.70
C MET A 16 -10.45 8.17 -7.12
N VAL A 17 -9.59 7.55 -7.93
CA VAL A 17 -9.87 7.36 -9.37
C VAL A 17 -10.44 5.97 -9.71
N SER A 18 -10.31 5.00 -8.81
CA SER A 18 -10.73 3.64 -9.10
C SER A 18 -12.22 3.44 -8.84
N ALA A 19 -12.99 3.31 -9.92
CA ALA A 19 -14.44 3.11 -9.88
C ALA A 19 -14.87 1.76 -9.27
N ASN A 20 -13.99 0.76 -9.23
CA ASN A 20 -14.30 -0.57 -8.71
C ASN A 20 -13.56 -0.82 -7.39
N LEU A 21 -14.32 -0.75 -6.30
CA LEU A 21 -13.83 -0.94 -4.93
C LEU A 21 -13.42 -2.39 -4.61
N ARG A 22 -13.81 -3.37 -5.43
CA ARG A 22 -13.43 -4.79 -5.25
C ARG A 22 -12.10 -5.14 -5.89
N MET A 23 -11.59 -4.32 -6.81
CA MET A 23 -10.33 -4.59 -7.49
C MET A 23 -9.14 -4.18 -6.60
N PRO A 24 -8.08 -4.98 -6.46
CA PRO A 24 -6.91 -4.57 -5.69
C PRO A 24 -6.26 -3.28 -6.22
N LEU A 25 -5.73 -2.44 -5.32
CA LEU A 25 -4.83 -1.35 -5.72
C LEU A 25 -3.41 -1.88 -5.85
N VAL A 26 -2.85 -1.84 -7.06
CA VAL A 26 -1.50 -2.33 -7.33
C VAL A 26 -0.54 -1.15 -7.53
N ILE A 27 0.51 -1.08 -6.71
CA ILE A 27 1.51 -0.03 -6.73
C ILE A 27 2.89 -0.66 -6.89
N THR A 28 3.67 -0.18 -7.84
CA THR A 28 5.06 -0.61 -8.05
C THR A 28 6.00 0.53 -7.72
N LYS A 29 7.06 0.25 -6.95
CA LYS A 29 8.07 1.23 -6.56
C LYS A 29 9.49 0.67 -6.71
N ASN A 30 10.45 1.57 -6.97
CA ASN A 30 11.87 1.25 -7.20
C ASN A 30 12.75 1.41 -5.95
N LEU A 31 12.16 1.62 -4.78
CA LEU A 31 12.85 1.70 -3.49
C LEU A 31 12.14 0.73 -2.53
N ARG A 32 12.77 0.40 -1.39
CA ARG A 32 12.10 -0.37 -0.32
C ARG A 32 11.00 0.48 0.34
N ILE A 33 9.87 -0.12 0.72
CA ILE A 33 8.84 0.61 1.49
C ILE A 33 9.39 0.96 2.89
N CYS A 34 9.00 2.11 3.44
CA CYS A 34 9.37 2.48 4.81
C CYS A 34 8.28 2.04 5.80
N GLY A 35 8.64 1.89 7.08
CA GLY A 35 7.70 1.47 8.12
C GLY A 35 6.45 2.35 8.22
N ASP A 36 6.58 3.67 8.05
CA ASP A 36 5.44 4.60 8.05
C ASP A 36 4.48 4.37 6.86
N CYS A 37 5.00 4.18 5.66
CA CYS A 37 4.16 3.84 4.49
C CYS A 37 3.53 2.45 4.62
N HIS A 38 4.25 1.52 5.23
CA HIS A 38 3.78 0.17 5.48
C HIS A 38 2.59 0.17 6.46
N GLU A 39 2.70 0.87 7.59
CA GLU A 39 1.60 1.03 8.55
C GLU A 39 0.42 1.80 7.95
N PHE A 40 0.69 2.85 7.16
CA PHE A 40 -0.35 3.56 6.45
C PHE A 40 -1.16 2.63 5.52
N ALA A 41 -0.49 1.81 4.71
CA ALA A 41 -1.15 0.87 3.81
C ALA A 41 -2.00 -0.16 4.55
N LYS A 42 -1.55 -0.65 5.72
CA LYS A 42 -2.38 -1.50 6.59
C LYS A 42 -3.65 -0.77 7.02
N VAL A 43 -3.53 0.42 7.60
CA VAL A 43 -4.67 1.21 8.08
C VAL A 43 -5.68 1.42 6.96
N VAL A 44 -5.21 1.83 5.78
CA VAL A 44 -6.07 2.02 4.62
C VAL A 44 -6.76 0.71 4.20
N SER A 45 -6.04 -0.41 4.13
CA SER A 45 -6.64 -1.71 3.75
C SER A 45 -7.78 -2.13 4.68
N ARG A 46 -7.69 -1.77 5.97
CA ARG A 46 -8.73 -2.03 6.97
C ARG A 46 -9.93 -1.10 6.81
N LEU A 47 -9.69 0.19 6.59
CA LEU A 47 -10.76 1.19 6.48
C LEU A 47 -11.55 1.04 5.19
N GLU A 48 -10.86 0.82 4.08
CA GLU A 48 -11.47 0.69 2.75
C GLU A 48 -11.99 -0.73 2.48
N GLY A 49 -11.63 -1.72 3.32
CA GLY A 49 -11.95 -3.13 3.09
C GLY A 49 -11.39 -3.67 1.78
N ARG A 50 -10.31 -3.06 1.29
CA ARG A 50 -9.77 -3.25 -0.06
C ARG A 50 -8.33 -3.74 0.01
N GLU A 51 -8.02 -4.74 -0.83
CA GLU A 51 -6.65 -5.23 -0.95
C GLU A 51 -5.75 -4.17 -1.60
N ILE A 52 -4.58 -3.96 -1.02
CA ILE A 52 -3.52 -3.13 -1.59
C ILE A 52 -2.30 -4.02 -1.78
N ILE A 53 -1.74 -4.01 -2.98
CA ILE A 53 -0.54 -4.76 -3.33
C ILE A 53 0.55 -3.75 -3.65
N ILE A 54 1.63 -3.76 -2.86
CA ILE A 54 2.79 -2.91 -3.12
C ILE A 54 3.99 -3.79 -3.46
N ARG A 55 4.51 -3.67 -4.68
CA ARG A 55 5.78 -4.26 -5.09
C ARG A 55 6.89 -3.27 -4.86
N ASP A 56 7.84 -3.63 -4.01
CA ASP A 56 9.05 -2.85 -3.78
C ASP A 56 10.28 -3.58 -4.36
N THR A 57 11.51 -3.14 -4.04
CA THR A 57 12.73 -3.77 -4.57
C THR A 57 13.08 -5.11 -3.93
N LYS A 58 12.42 -5.49 -2.83
CA LYS A 58 12.72 -6.68 -2.04
C LYS A 58 11.62 -7.73 -2.13
N ARG A 59 10.35 -7.33 -2.16
CA ARG A 59 9.21 -8.24 -2.06
C ARG A 59 7.90 -7.62 -2.53
N PHE A 60 6.87 -8.46 -2.55
CA PHE A 60 5.49 -8.04 -2.62
C PHE A 60 4.92 -7.93 -1.21
N HIS A 61 4.22 -6.84 -0.96
CA HIS A 61 3.45 -6.59 0.24
C HIS A 61 1.98 -6.69 -0.11
N HIS A 62 1.29 -7.66 0.48
CA HIS A 62 -0.15 -7.81 0.32
C HIS A 62 -0.82 -7.31 1.60
N PHE A 63 -1.47 -6.15 1.51
CA PHE A 63 -2.18 -5.54 2.61
C PHE A 63 -3.66 -5.89 2.53
N SER A 64 -4.17 -6.50 3.60
CA SER A 64 -5.58 -6.86 3.72
C SER A 64 -6.00 -6.82 5.18
N ASN A 65 -7.15 -6.22 5.46
CA ASN A 65 -7.76 -6.14 6.80
C ASN A 65 -6.78 -5.65 7.89
N GLY A 66 -5.91 -4.69 7.58
CA GLY A 66 -4.97 -4.13 8.55
C GLY A 66 -3.69 -4.92 8.76
N SER A 67 -3.44 -5.97 7.98
CA SER A 67 -2.24 -6.80 8.07
C SER A 67 -1.50 -6.84 6.75
N CYS A 68 -0.20 -7.11 6.80
CA CYS A 68 0.63 -7.33 5.62
C CYS A 68 1.20 -8.75 5.61
N SER A 69 1.22 -9.39 4.44
CA SER A 69 1.83 -10.72 4.25
C SER A 69 3.32 -10.79 4.60
N CYS A 70 4.02 -9.64 4.64
CA CYS A 70 5.46 -9.60 4.89
C CYS A 70 5.84 -9.72 6.39
N ARG A 71 4.87 -9.79 7.31
CA ARG A 71 5.08 -9.87 8.77
C ARG A 71 5.91 -8.71 9.33
N ASP A 72 5.64 -7.50 8.85
CA ASP A 72 6.27 -6.25 9.31
C ASP A 72 7.75 -6.11 8.99
N TYR A 73 8.21 -6.79 7.93
CA TYR A 73 9.57 -6.66 7.43
C TYR A 73 9.74 -5.54 6.37
N TRP A 74 8.87 -4.51 6.40
CA TRP A 74 8.77 -3.36 5.46
C TRP A 74 9.82 -3.38 4.34
#